data_AF-A0A0X1KI96-F1
#
_entry.id   AF-A0A0X1KI96-F1
#
_cell.length_a   1.000
_cell.length_b   1.000
_cell.length_c   1.000
_cell.angle_alpha   90.00
_cell.angle_beta   90.00
_cell.angle_gamma   90.00
#
_symmetry.space_group_name_H-M   'P 1'
#
loop_
_entity.id
_entity.type
_entity.pdbx_description
1 polymer ?
#
loop_
_entity_poly.entity_id
_entity_poly.type
_entity_poly.pdbx_seq_one_letter_code
_entity_poly.pdbx_strand_id
1 'polypeptide(L)'
;MIYGILLSIPEKLVSRYEDEVRKRIGYGMARGDIISFTEAKYKGDVAFVMLVRSRKAAERTFSELSELPIYVKVIEIEGES
;
A
#
# COMPACT_ATOMS: atom_id res chain seq x y z
N MET A 1 1.41 -11.50 -14.80
CA MET A 1 1.19 -11.34 -13.35
C MET A 1 1.24 -9.87 -13.00
N ILE A 2 0.15 -9.34 -12.48
CA ILE A 2 0.02 -7.97 -11.95
C ILE A 2 0.16 -8.06 -10.43
N TYR A 3 0.94 -7.16 -9.84
CA TYR A 3 1.15 -7.12 -8.40
C TYR A 3 0.47 -5.89 -7.83
N GLY A 4 -0.19 -6.05 -6.70
CA GLY A 4 -0.77 -4.96 -5.95
C GLY A 4 -0.51 -5.08 -4.46
N ILE A 5 -0.77 -4.00 -3.73
CA ILE A 5 -0.74 -3.99 -2.27
C ILE A 5 -2.02 -3.33 -1.78
N LEU A 6 -2.70 -4.02 -0.86
CA LEU A 6 -3.81 -3.49 -0.08
C LEU A 6 -3.30 -3.16 1.31
N LEU A 7 -3.65 -1.98 1.83
CA LEU A 7 -3.44 -1.65 3.23
C LEU A 7 -4.67 -0.97 3.83
N SER A 8 -4.83 -1.10 5.14
CA SER A 8 -5.89 -0.42 5.90
C SER A 8 -5.37 0.07 7.24
N ILE A 9 -5.68 1.33 7.54
CA ILE A 9 -5.42 2.02 8.79
C ILE A 9 -6.76 2.13 9.54
N PRO A 10 -6.92 1.43 10.68
CA PRO A 10 -8.11 1.57 11.52
C PRO A 10 -8.28 3.00 12.03
N GLU A 11 -9.50 3.49 12.17
CA GLU A 11 -9.85 4.86 12.61
C GLU A 11 -9.00 5.36 13.78
N LYS A 12 -8.86 4.52 14.83
CA LYS A 12 -8.08 4.82 16.05
C LYS A 12 -6.58 5.09 15.80
N LEU A 13 -6.06 4.71 14.64
CA LEU A 13 -4.67 4.82 14.23
C LEU A 13 -4.45 5.88 13.13
N VAL A 14 -5.51 6.37 12.50
CA VAL A 14 -5.43 7.29 11.34
C VAL A 14 -4.65 8.55 11.68
N SER A 15 -5.01 9.22 12.78
CA SER A 15 -4.35 10.46 13.22
C SER A 15 -2.85 10.32 13.49
N ARG A 16 -2.37 9.09 13.73
CA ARG A 16 -0.96 8.80 14.02
C ARG A 16 -0.18 8.30 12.81
N TYR A 17 -0.82 7.60 11.87
CA TYR A 17 -0.13 6.85 10.83
C TYR A 17 -0.51 7.23 9.40
N GLU A 18 -1.59 7.99 9.15
CA GLU A 18 -1.99 8.36 7.77
C GLU A 18 -0.87 9.09 7.03
N ASP A 19 -0.27 10.12 7.65
CA ASP A 19 0.81 10.89 7.04
C ASP A 19 2.07 10.07 6.77
N GLU A 20 2.45 9.21 7.73
CA GLU A 20 3.62 8.33 7.58
C GLU A 20 3.40 7.28 6.48
N VAL A 21 2.19 6.73 6.37
CA VAL A 21 1.82 5.83 5.27
C VAL A 21 1.93 6.55 3.93
N ARG A 22 1.32 7.74 3.79
CA ARG A 22 1.39 8.53 2.56
C ARG A 22 2.83 8.85 2.16
N LYS A 23 3.68 9.16 3.14
CA LYS A 23 5.10 9.42 2.93
C LYS A 23 5.83 8.18 2.39
N ARG A 24 5.60 7.00 2.98
CA ARG A 24 6.17 5.72 2.48
C ARG A 24 5.68 5.38 1.07
N ILE A 25 4.41 5.61 0.78
CA ILE A 25 3.86 5.49 -0.58
C ILE A 25 4.58 6.45 -1.54
N GLY A 26 4.74 7.72 -1.15
CA GLY A 26 5.46 8.72 -1.94
C GLY A 26 6.91 8.31 -2.25
N TYR A 27 7.62 7.72 -1.28
CA TYR A 27 8.95 7.16 -1.50
C TYR A 27 8.95 5.98 -2.48
N GLY A 28 7.97 5.08 -2.36
CA GLY A 28 7.78 3.99 -3.31
C GLY A 28 7.51 4.48 -4.74
N MET A 29 6.73 5.56 -4.90
CA MET A 29 6.51 6.19 -6.21
C MET A 29 7.78 6.84 -6.76
N ALA A 30 8.53 7.59 -5.94
CA ALA A 30 9.76 8.25 -6.35
C ALA A 30 10.84 7.24 -6.81
N ARG A 31 10.89 6.05 -6.20
CA ARG A 31 11.76 4.94 -6.63
C ARG A 31 11.24 4.20 -7.88
N GLY A 32 9.99 4.42 -8.26
CA GLY A 32 9.30 3.70 -9.34
C GLY A 32 8.81 2.31 -8.94
N ASP A 33 8.81 1.96 -7.64
CA ASP A 33 8.30 0.70 -7.12
C ASP A 33 6.76 0.64 -7.22
N ILE A 34 6.10 1.75 -6.88
CA ILE A 34 4.65 1.95 -6.97
C ILE A 34 4.31 2.71 -8.26
N ILE A 35 3.41 2.15 -9.06
CA ILE A 35 2.96 2.75 -10.34
C ILE A 35 1.84 3.75 -10.08
N SER A 36 0.85 3.35 -9.28
CA SER A 36 -0.29 4.17 -8.92
C SER A 36 -0.89 3.68 -7.61
N PHE A 37 -1.68 4.54 -6.96
CA PHE A 37 -2.47 4.15 -5.81
C PHE A 37 -3.83 4.83 -5.81
N THR A 38 -4.79 4.22 -5.13
CA THR A 38 -6.10 4.77 -4.85
C THR A 38 -6.35 4.69 -3.35
N GLU A 39 -6.96 5.73 -2.82
CA GLU A 39 -7.36 5.84 -1.43
C GLU A 39 -8.88 5.70 -1.30
N ALA A 40 -9.32 5.05 -0.24
CA ALA A 40 -10.71 5.00 0.17
C ALA A 40 -10.83 5.32 1.66
N LYS A 41 -11.90 6.03 2.05
CA LYS A 41 -12.27 6.25 3.45
C LYS A 41 -13.62 5.59 3.72
N TYR A 42 -13.72 4.80 4.78
CA TYR A 42 -14.96 4.13 5.16
C TYR A 42 -15.09 4.06 6.69
N LYS A 43 -16.14 4.65 7.24
CA LYS A 43 -16.42 4.66 8.69
C LYS A 43 -15.19 5.06 9.55
N GLY A 44 -14.44 6.06 9.11
CA GLY A 44 -13.24 6.53 9.82
C GLY A 44 -11.95 5.75 9.48
N ASP A 45 -12.05 4.53 8.95
CA ASP A 45 -10.88 3.81 8.44
C ASP A 45 -10.40 4.42 7.12
N VAL A 46 -9.09 4.35 6.89
CA VAL A 46 -8.44 4.75 5.63
C VAL A 46 -7.80 3.53 5.00
N ALA A 47 -8.07 3.27 3.72
CA ALA A 47 -7.50 2.16 2.97
C ALA A 47 -6.81 2.65 1.71
N PHE A 48 -5.76 1.94 1.30
CA PHE A 48 -5.07 2.20 0.05
C PHE A 48 -4.94 0.91 -0.75
N VAL A 49 -5.13 1.01 -2.06
CA VAL A 49 -4.83 -0.04 -3.03
C VAL A 49 -3.77 0.51 -3.97
N MET A 50 -2.67 -0.22 -4.12
CA MET A 50 -1.52 0.19 -4.91
C MET A 50 -1.26 -0.81 -6.02
N LEU A 51 -0.95 -0.31 -7.22
CA LEU A 51 -0.38 -1.09 -8.30
C LEU A 51 1.14 -1.00 -8.22
N VAL A 52 1.83 -2.13 -8.21
CA VAL A 52 3.29 -2.19 -8.06
C VAL A 52 3.97 -2.83 -9.25
N ARG A 53 5.18 -2.37 -9.57
CA ARG A 53 5.88 -2.68 -10.82
C ARG A 53 6.26 -4.15 -10.98
N SER A 54 6.60 -4.80 -9.87
CA SER A 54 7.15 -6.16 -9.88
C SER A 54 6.96 -6.81 -8.51
N ARG A 55 7.19 -8.12 -8.45
CA ARG A 55 7.25 -8.87 -7.19
C ARG A 55 8.23 -8.28 -6.19
N LYS A 56 9.44 -7.94 -6.63
CA LYS A 56 10.48 -7.35 -5.77
C LYS A 56 10.06 -6.00 -5.20
N ALA A 57 9.38 -5.18 -6.01
CA ALA A 57 8.80 -3.92 -5.55
C ALA A 57 7.69 -4.18 -4.52
N ALA A 58 6.82 -5.17 -4.76
CA ALA A 58 5.77 -5.56 -3.84
C ALA A 58 6.34 -6.00 -2.46
N GLU A 59 7.34 -6.89 -2.46
CA GLU A 59 8.00 -7.38 -1.25
C GLU A 59 8.67 -6.26 -0.45
N ARG A 60 9.36 -5.34 -1.13
CA ARG A 60 9.97 -4.17 -0.48
C ARG A 60 8.92 -3.25 0.13
N THR A 61 7.91 -2.83 -0.64
CA THR A 61 6.87 -1.93 -0.16
C THR A 61 6.05 -2.58 0.96
N PHE A 62 5.78 -3.88 0.89
CA PHE A 62 5.17 -4.65 1.97
C PHE A 62 6.03 -4.60 3.24
N SER A 63 7.33 -4.85 3.12
CA SER A 63 8.26 -4.85 4.26
C SER A 63 8.30 -3.49 4.94
N GLU A 64 8.41 -2.40 4.15
CA GLU A 64 8.37 -1.03 4.65
C GLU A 64 7.04 -0.73 5.35
N LEU A 65 5.89 -1.05 4.76
CA LEU A 65 4.60 -0.71 5.36
C LEU A 65 4.23 -1.58 6.58
N SER A 66 4.72 -2.82 6.62
CA SER A 66 4.44 -3.77 7.71
C SER A 66 5.19 -3.47 9.02
N GLU A 67 6.13 -2.52 9.00
CA GLU A 67 6.73 -1.97 10.22
C GLU A 67 5.72 -1.16 11.04
N LEU A 68 4.63 -0.70 10.41
CA LEU A 68 3.56 0.04 11.07
C LEU A 68 2.52 -0.96 11.61
N PRO A 69 1.86 -0.66 12.74
CA PRO A 69 0.85 -1.54 13.33
C PRO A 69 -0.51 -1.44 12.58
N ILE A 70 -0.48 -1.65 11.26
CA ILE A 70 -1.61 -1.54 10.34
C ILE A 70 -1.71 -2.82 9.50
N TYR A 71 -2.86 -3.03 8.87
CA TYR A 71 -3.03 -4.17 7.97
C TYR A 71 -2.39 -3.87 6.62
N VAL A 72 -1.57 -4.80 6.11
CA VAL A 72 -0.94 -4.75 4.79
C VAL A 72 -0.98 -6.13 4.16
N LYS A 73 -1.30 -6.23 2.87
CA LYS A 73 -1.33 -7.50 2.12
C LYS A 73 -0.89 -7.28 0.68
N VAL A 74 -0.02 -8.16 0.19
CA VAL A 74 0.30 -8.26 -1.24
C VAL A 74 -0.82 -9.04 -1.95
N ILE A 75 -1.22 -8.55 -3.13
CA ILE A 75 -2.20 -9.18 -4.01
C ILE A 75 -1.50 -9.50 -5.33
N GLU A 76 -1.70 -10.70 -5.84
CA GLU A 76 -1.20 -11.12 -7.14
C GLU A 76 -2.40 -11.44 -8.02
N ILE A 77 -2.42 -10.88 -9.23
CA ILE A 77 -3.50 -11.06 -10.21
C ILE A 77 -2.87 -11.60 -11.48
N GLU A 78 -3.27 -12.82 -11.86
CA GLU A 78 -2.92 -13.36 -13.16
C GLU A 78 -3.79 -12.68 -14.22
N GLY A 79 -3.15 -12.12 -15.25
CA GLY A 79 -3.89 -11.55 -16.37
C GLY A 79 -4.28 -12.67 -17.32
N GLU A 80 -5.52 -12.67 -17.80
CA GLU A 80 -5.91 -13.56 -18.90
C GLU A 80 -5.06 -13.23 -20.13
N SER A 81 -4.54 -14.27 -20.80
CA SER A 81 -3.71 -14.19 -22.00
C SER A 81 -4.55 -14.41 -23.26
#